data_AF-A0ABD1TIN8-F1
#
_entry.id   AF-A0ABD1TIN8-F1
#
_cell.length_a   1.000
_cell.length_b   1.000
_cell.length_c   1.000
_cell.angle_alpha   90.00
_cell.angle_beta   90.00
_cell.angle_gamma   90.00
#
_symmetry.space_group_name_H-M   'P 1'
#
loop_
_entity.id
_entity.type
_entity.pdbx_description
1 polymer ?
#
loop_
_entity_poly.entity_id
_entity_poly.type
_entity_poly.pdbx_seq_one_letter_code
_entity_poly.pdbx_strand_id
1 'polypeptide(L)'
;MDNNTCRCGLPLELKTLWTDLNLGRRFLACQRRREVGGCGLFVWCDPPTCPRCKDTMPELLNSNSRLREENMFLKSKNKEFPWKIWLLGFICGVVIMWMKR
;
A
#
# COMPACT_ATOMS: atom_id res chain seq x y z
N MET A 1 13.53 -4.06 36.41
CA MET A 1 13.59 -4.51 35.01
C MET A 1 13.89 -3.27 34.21
N ASP A 2 15.10 -3.17 33.68
CA ASP A 2 15.45 -2.09 32.77
C ASP A 2 14.41 -2.13 31.63
N ASN A 3 13.79 -1.00 31.33
CA ASN A 3 12.55 -0.92 30.53
C ASN A 3 12.69 -1.43 29.07
N ASN A 4 13.86 -1.96 28.71
CA ASN A 4 14.27 -2.32 27.36
C ASN A 4 14.71 -3.79 27.22
N THR A 5 14.63 -4.64 28.25
CA THR A 5 15.02 -6.07 28.15
C THR A 5 13.90 -7.03 28.55
N CYS A 6 13.81 -8.17 27.87
CA CYS A 6 12.83 -9.23 28.16
C CYS A 6 13.39 -10.30 29.13
N ARG A 7 12.54 -11.26 29.53
CA ARG A 7 12.94 -12.40 30.38
C ARG A 7 14.03 -13.30 29.79
N CYS A 8 14.30 -13.22 28.49
CA CYS A 8 15.41 -13.93 27.84
C CYS A 8 16.75 -13.19 27.98
N GLY A 9 16.80 -12.02 28.63
CA GLY A 9 17.97 -11.14 28.65
C GLY A 9 18.22 -10.38 27.34
N LEU A 10 17.33 -10.52 26.36
CA LEU A 10 17.44 -9.85 25.05
C LEU A 10 16.72 -8.50 25.07
N PRO A 11 17.19 -7.52 24.27
CA PRO A 11 16.48 -6.27 24.05
C PRO A 11 15.06 -6.47 23.51
N LEU A 12 14.17 -5.54 23.84
CA LEU A 12 12.83 -5.47 23.26
C LEU A 12 12.89 -4.90 21.85
N GLU A 13 12.11 -5.52 20.97
CA GLU A 13 11.97 -5.09 19.58
C GLU A 13 10.62 -4.38 19.41
N LEU A 14 10.65 -3.16 18.88
CA LEU A 14 9.44 -2.41 18.53
C LEU A 14 8.92 -2.91 17.19
N LYS A 15 7.67 -3.39 17.16
CA LYS A 15 7.01 -3.93 15.99
C LYS A 15 5.69 -3.20 15.74
N THR A 16 5.26 -3.21 14.49
CA THR A 16 3.97 -2.66 14.07
C THR A 16 3.08 -3.79 13.56
N LEU A 17 1.85 -3.87 14.07
CA LEU A 17 0.85 -4.78 13.51
C LEU A 17 0.18 -4.13 12.29
N TRP A 18 -0.01 -4.91 11.24
CA TRP A 18 -0.64 -4.47 9.98
C TRP A 18 -1.91 -5.26 9.66
N THR A 19 -2.62 -5.72 10.69
CA THR A 19 -3.92 -6.38 10.54
C THR A 19 -5.03 -5.35 10.56
N ASP A 20 -6.13 -5.57 9.84
CA ASP A 20 -7.27 -4.63 9.72
C ASP A 20 -7.71 -4.01 11.06
N LEU A 21 -7.73 -4.81 12.12
CA LEU A 21 -8.16 -4.37 13.45
C LEU A 21 -7.10 -3.57 14.23
N ASN A 22 -5.81 -3.68 13.88
CA ASN A 22 -4.70 -3.08 14.60
C ASN A 22 -3.73 -2.35 13.65
N LEU A 23 -4.22 -1.87 12.50
CA LEU A 23 -3.40 -1.21 11.49
C LEU A 23 -2.55 -0.09 12.11
N GLY A 24 -1.24 -0.21 11.95
CA GLY A 24 -0.28 0.78 12.41
C GLY A 24 -0.03 0.77 13.92
N ARG A 25 -0.66 -0.13 14.70
CA ARG A 25 -0.51 -0.16 16.16
C ARG A 25 0.80 -0.83 16.56
N ARG A 26 1.60 -0.15 17.37
CA ARG A 26 2.92 -0.63 17.78
C ARG A 26 2.89 -1.40 19.11
N PHE A 27 3.78 -2.37 19.21
CA PHE A 27 4.00 -3.19 20.39
C PHE A 27 5.49 -3.52 20.54
N LEU A 28 5.93 -3.70 21.79
CA LEU A 28 7.23 -4.27 22.12
C LEU A 28 7.10 -5.79 22.24
N ALA A 29 8.06 -6.50 21.67
CA ALA A 29 8.11 -7.95 21.72
C ALA A 29 9.51 -8.46 22.04
N CYS A 30 9.58 -9.71 22.52
CA CYS A 30 10.84 -10.44 22.52
C CYS A 30 11.35 -10.59 21.08
N GLN A 31 12.64 -10.31 20.85
CA GLN A 31 13.28 -10.51 19.55
C GLN A 31 13.23 -11.98 19.11
N ARG A 32 13.36 -12.91 20.07
CA ARG A 32 13.20 -14.35 19.82
C ARG A 32 11.71 -14.69 19.74
N ARG A 33 11.30 -15.31 18.63
CA ARG A 33 9.91 -15.77 18.49
C ARG A 33 9.60 -16.90 19.47
N ARG A 34 8.33 -17.04 19.84
CA ARG A 34 7.89 -18.02 20.85
C ARG A 34 8.18 -19.46 20.42
N GLU A 35 8.05 -19.76 19.12
CA GLU A 35 8.22 -21.10 18.54
C GLU A 35 9.68 -21.61 18.64
N VAL A 36 10.64 -20.70 18.78
CA VAL A 36 12.08 -21.00 18.90
C VAL A 36 12.62 -20.70 20.30
N GLY A 37 11.76 -20.71 21.33
CA GLY A 37 12.15 -20.55 22.74
C GLY A 37 12.22 -19.09 23.22
N GLY A 38 11.49 -18.17 22.58
CA GLY A 38 11.30 -16.81 23.08
C GLY A 38 10.32 -16.74 24.24
N CYS A 39 10.48 -15.77 25.15
CA CYS A 39 9.65 -15.65 26.35
C CYS A 39 8.19 -15.23 26.11
N GLY A 40 7.82 -14.93 24.86
CA GLY A 40 6.47 -14.52 24.47
C GLY A 40 6.04 -13.16 25.02
N LEU A 41 7.00 -12.30 25.43
CA LEU A 41 6.66 -10.95 25.86
C LEU A 41 5.99 -10.19 24.70
N PHE A 42 4.87 -9.55 25.03
CA PHE A 42 4.11 -8.69 24.14
C PHE A 42 3.51 -7.56 24.98
N VAL A 43 3.83 -6.31 24.64
CA VAL A 43 3.33 -5.12 25.36
C VAL A 43 2.92 -4.07 24.34
N TRP A 44 1.67 -3.60 24.40
CA TRP A 44 1.21 -2.52 23.53
C TRP A 44 1.90 -1.20 23.88
N CYS A 45 2.42 -0.50 22.87
CA CYS A 45 2.94 0.86 23.01
C CYS A 45 1.82 1.88 22.81
N ASP A 46 1.01 1.66 21.77
CA ASP A 46 -0.06 2.56 21.40
C ASP A 46 -1.40 2.08 22.00
N PRO A 47 -2.32 2.99 22.36
CA PRO A 47 -3.66 2.64 22.81
C PRO A 47 -4.42 1.85 21.72
N PRO A 48 -5.53 1.18 22.07
CA PRO A 48 -6.39 0.54 21.08
C PRO A 48 -6.77 1.51 19.96
N THR A 49 -6.73 1.03 18.73
CA THR A 49 -7.22 1.77 17.56
C THR A 49 -8.69 2.17 17.78
N CYS A 50 -9.03 3.38 17.37
CA CYS A 50 -10.38 3.91 17.55
C CYS A 50 -11.40 3.02 16.82
N PRO A 51 -12.62 2.79 17.36
CA PRO A 51 -13.61 1.90 16.71
C PRO A 51 -13.90 2.31 15.27
N ARG A 52 -14.15 3.61 15.04
CA ARG A 52 -14.34 4.17 13.70
C ARG A 52 -13.17 3.85 12.76
N CYS A 53 -11.95 3.88 13.25
CA CYS A 53 -10.75 3.61 12.47
C CYS A 53 -10.72 2.15 12.00
N LYS A 54 -11.19 1.21 12.83
CA LYS A 54 -11.28 -0.21 12.49
C LYS A 54 -12.29 -0.48 11.37
N ASP A 55 -13.34 0.32 11.32
CA ASP A 55 -14.39 0.19 10.29
C ASP A 55 -13.97 0.90 8.99
N THR A 56 -13.46 2.14 9.08
CA THR A 56 -13.18 2.95 7.88
C THR A 56 -11.84 2.65 7.22
N MET A 57 -10.83 2.22 7.97
CA MET A 57 -9.48 2.04 7.39
C MET A 57 -9.43 0.91 6.35
N PRO A 58 -10.02 -0.27 6.58
CA PRO A 58 -10.04 -1.33 5.57
C PRO A 58 -10.76 -0.87 4.28
N GLU A 59 -11.87 -0.15 4.40
CA GLU A 59 -12.61 0.40 3.27
C GLU A 59 -11.76 1.39 2.45
N LEU A 60 -11.05 2.29 3.13
CA LEU A 60 -10.14 3.25 2.49
C LEU A 60 -8.99 2.55 1.78
N LEU A 61 -8.39 1.52 2.40
CA LEU A 61 -7.31 0.74 1.78
C LEU A 61 -7.80 0.02 0.52
N ASN A 62 -8.96 -0.63 0.59
CA ASN A 62 -9.56 -1.32 -0.56
C ASN A 62 -9.89 -0.33 -1.69
N SER A 63 -10.47 0.82 -1.35
CA SER A 63 -10.75 1.89 -2.31
C SER A 63 -9.47 2.41 -2.98
N ASN A 64 -8.39 2.58 -2.22
CA ASN A 64 -7.11 3.03 -2.74
C ASN A 64 -6.50 1.99 -3.71
N SER A 65 -6.54 0.71 -3.35
CA SER A 65 -6.09 -0.38 -4.22
C SER A 65 -6.85 -0.40 -5.54
N ARG A 66 -8.19 -0.31 -5.49
CA ARG A 66 -9.04 -0.24 -6.69
C ARG A 66 -8.72 0.97 -7.56
N LEU A 67 -8.59 2.16 -6.96
CA LEU A 67 -8.25 3.38 -7.70
C LEU A 67 -6.86 3.30 -8.35
N ARG A 68 -5.90 2.59 -7.74
CA ARG A 68 -4.58 2.37 -8.35
C ARG A 68 -4.68 1.46 -9.57
N GLU A 69 -5.44 0.38 -9.49
CA GLU A 69 -5.67 -0.52 -10.62
C GLU A 69 -6.36 0.20 -11.78
N GLU A 70 -7.43 0.93 -11.49
CA GLU A 70 -8.15 1.72 -12.49
C GLU A 70 -7.24 2.79 -13.14
N ASN A 71 -6.41 3.49 -12.35
CA ASN A 71 -5.42 4.41 -12.88
C ASN A 71 -4.39 3.73 -13.79
N MET A 72 -3.92 2.54 -13.43
CA MET A 72 -3.00 1.77 -14.27
C MET A 72 -3.66 1.38 -15.60
N PHE A 73 -4.93 0.98 -15.56
CA PHE A 73 -5.72 0.66 -16.75
C PHE A 73 -5.96 1.89 -17.64
N LEU A 74 -6.40 3.01 -17.07
CA LEU A 74 -6.62 4.24 -17.84
C LEU A 74 -5.32 4.77 -18.46
N LYS A 75 -4.19 4.68 -17.73
CA LYS A 75 -2.88 5.04 -18.27
C LYS A 75 -2.46 4.16 -19.44
N SER A 76 -2.78 2.86 -19.44
CA SER A 76 -2.46 1.99 -20.59
C SER A 76 -3.29 2.38 -21.81
N LYS A 77 -4.59 2.64 -21.65
CA LYS A 77 -5.46 3.11 -22.74
C LYS A 77 -5.08 4.47 -23.28
N ASN A 78 -4.74 5.43 -22.43
CA ASN A 78 -4.31 6.75 -22.87
C ASN A 78 -3.03 6.70 -23.72
N LYS A 79 -2.11 5.74 -23.46
CA LYS A 79 -0.92 5.52 -24.30
C LYS A 79 -1.24 4.94 -25.69
N GLU A 80 -2.41 4.34 -25.89
CA GLU A 80 -2.86 3.83 -27.19
C GLU A 80 -3.51 4.91 -28.07
N PHE A 81 -3.90 6.05 -27.52
CA PHE A 81 -4.51 7.14 -28.29
C PHE A 81 -3.58 7.99 -29.21
N PRO A 82 -2.27 8.17 -28.97
CA PRO A 82 -1.45 9.11 -29.75
C PRO A 82 -1.19 8.63 -31.20
N TRP A 83 -1.07 7.33 -31.44
CA TRP A 83 -0.81 6.83 -32.81
C TRP A 83 -2.01 7.01 -33.72
N LYS A 84 -3.24 6.92 -33.18
CA LYS A 84 -4.47 7.15 -33.96
C LYS A 84 -4.61 8.60 -34.39
N ILE A 85 -4.28 9.54 -33.50
CA ILE A 85 -4.27 10.98 -33.80
C ILE A 85 -3.23 11.30 -34.88
N TRP A 86 -2.02 10.74 -34.74
CA TRP A 86 -0.97 10.86 -35.77
C TRP A 86 -1.39 10.29 -37.11
N LEU A 87 -2.01 9.10 -37.13
CA LEU A 87 -2.47 8.44 -38.36
C LEU A 87 -3.56 9.27 -39.07
N LEU A 88 -4.52 9.81 -38.32
CA LEU A 88 -5.55 10.70 -38.87
C LEU A 88 -4.93 11.96 -39.47
N GLY A 89 -4.00 12.60 -38.75
CA GLY A 89 -3.28 13.78 -39.26
C GLY A 89 -2.51 13.48 -40.54
N PHE A 90 -1.86 12.32 -40.60
CA PHE A 90 -1.14 11.86 -41.79
C PHE A 90 -2.07 11.63 -42.98
N ILE A 91 -3.18 10.90 -42.80
CA ILE A 91 -4.18 10.64 -43.84
C ILE A 91 -4.75 11.96 -44.37
N CYS A 92 -5.13 12.89 -43.47
CA CYS A 92 -5.62 14.21 -43.87
C CYS A 92 -4.59 14.98 -44.71
N GLY A 93 -3.31 14.95 -44.31
CA GLY A 93 -2.23 15.59 -45.06
C GLY A 93 -2.08 15.05 -46.49
N VAL A 94 -2.14 13.72 -46.66
CA VAL A 94 -2.10 13.07 -47.98
C VAL A 94 -3.29 13.50 -48.83
N VAL A 95 -4.51 13.48 -48.28
CA VAL A 95 -5.72 13.89 -49.02
C VAL A 95 -5.63 15.36 -49.46
N ILE A 96 -5.19 16.26 -48.57
CA ILE A 96 -5.00 17.68 -48.89
C ILE A 96 -3.97 17.86 -50.01
N MET A 97 -2.86 17.11 -50.00
CA MET A 97 -1.87 17.14 -51.07
C MET A 97 -2.45 16.69 -52.42
N TRP A 98 -3.29 15.65 -52.43
CA TRP A 98 -3.96 15.16 -53.63
C TRP A 98 -4.99 16.16 -54.17
N MET A 99 -5.71 16.85 -53.29
CA MET A 99 -6.67 17.88 -53.68
C MET A 99 -6.03 19.17 -54.19
N LYS A 100 -4.76 19.41 -53.87
CA LYS A 100 -3.97 20.56 -54.35
C LYS A 100 -3.18 20.30 -55.64
N ARG A 101 -3.31 19.11 -56.22
CA ARG A 101 -2.70 18.71 -57.49
C ARG A 101 -3.73 18.81 -58.61
#